data_AF-A0A1B6DER7-F1
#
_entry.id   AF-A0A1B6DER7-F1
#
_cell.length_a   1.000
_cell.length_b   1.000
_cell.length_c   1.000
_cell.angle_alpha   90.00
_cell.angle_beta   90.00
_cell.angle_gamma   90.00
#
_symmetry.space_group_name_H-M   'P 1'
#
loop_
_entity.id
_entity.type
_entity.pdbx_description
1 polymer ?
#
loop_
_entity_poly.entity_id
_entity_poly.type
_entity_poly.pdbx_seq_one_letter_code
_entity_poly.pdbx_strand_id
1 'polypeptide(L)'
;MLKIKLGFHVKRKLKTMFPFSYASPPRGGIWFRYEDDVFVVFNNNVCDIDDFLVQINDFHKNIKFDWERESNNCLPLLDLLCIRNGTSIEFDIYRKPSNNNRYILNSSNHCQQHNNAVFNSMINRLLRIPLTNKRFQNEVRFIINIAVFNAFDSRLIDNLIRRHKVKLYRKNCTTLDSKKEVCKYVSLPYDRFVTRGFK
;
A
#
# COMPACT_ATOMS: atom_id res chain seq x y z
N MET A 1 18.42 1.77 -0.26
CA MET A 1 18.24 3.22 -0.06
C MET A 1 16.87 3.37 0.55
N LEU A 2 16.80 3.63 1.85
CA LEU A 2 15.50 3.81 2.53
C LEU A 2 14.96 5.17 2.12
N LYS A 3 13.68 5.24 1.78
CA LYS A 3 13.04 6.49 1.37
C LYS A 3 12.15 7.00 2.50
N ILE A 4 12.52 8.15 3.05
CA ILE A 4 11.71 8.93 3.97
C ILE A 4 10.81 9.82 3.13
N LYS A 5 9.55 9.42 3.02
CA LYS A 5 8.52 10.20 2.35
C LYS A 5 7.88 11.11 3.37
N LEU A 6 8.11 12.40 3.19
CA LEU A 6 7.59 13.40 4.11
C LEU A 6 6.23 13.92 3.64
N GLY A 7 5.20 13.77 4.46
CA GLY A 7 3.86 14.27 4.14
C GLY A 7 3.04 14.66 5.37
N PHE A 8 2.20 15.68 5.15
CA PHE A 8 1.04 16.16 5.91
C PHE A 8 1.20 16.65 7.35
N HIS A 9 1.13 17.97 7.56
CA HIS A 9 0.67 18.54 8.82
C HIS A 9 -0.86 18.36 8.96
N VAL A 10 -1.34 17.27 9.58
CA VAL A 10 -2.77 17.06 9.89
C VAL A 10 -2.93 16.83 11.40
N LYS A 11 -3.41 17.85 12.11
CA LYS A 11 -3.54 17.84 13.58
C LYS A 11 -4.65 16.96 14.14
N ARG A 12 -5.50 16.31 13.34
CA ARG A 12 -6.62 15.50 13.88
C ARG A 12 -7.08 14.46 12.85
N LYS A 13 -7.06 13.17 13.25
CA LYS A 13 -7.56 11.96 12.56
C LYS A 13 -6.56 11.18 11.67
N LEU A 14 -5.53 10.61 12.28
CA LEU A 14 -4.80 9.44 11.75
C LEU A 14 -4.91 8.24 12.72
N LYS A 15 -6.11 7.99 13.25
CA LYS A 15 -6.36 6.89 14.21
C LYS A 15 -6.46 5.50 13.57
N THR A 16 -6.31 5.36 12.25
CA THR A 16 -6.55 4.10 11.52
C THR A 16 -5.37 3.61 10.69
N MET A 17 -4.14 4.05 10.97
CA MET A 17 -2.96 3.47 10.35
C MET A 17 -2.09 2.81 11.43
N PHE A 18 -1.86 1.53 11.22
CA PHE A 18 -1.26 0.49 12.06
C PHE A 18 -0.32 0.99 13.18
N PRO A 19 -0.54 0.57 14.45
CA PRO A 19 0.41 0.84 15.52
C PRO A 19 1.62 -0.07 15.34
N PHE A 20 2.77 0.51 15.00
CA PHE A 20 4.06 -0.14 15.22
C PHE A 20 4.93 0.82 16.03
N SER A 21 5.30 0.35 17.22
CA SER A 21 6.05 1.08 18.23
C SER A 21 7.56 1.08 17.93
N TYR A 22 8.20 2.16 18.39
CA TYR A 22 9.65 2.39 18.49
C TYR A 22 10.38 2.97 17.26
N ALA A 23 9.96 4.16 16.84
CA ALA A 23 10.85 5.28 16.53
C ALA A 23 10.02 6.57 16.62
N SER A 24 10.35 7.46 17.56
CA SER A 24 9.60 8.71 17.74
C SER A 24 10.28 9.82 16.94
N PRO A 25 9.57 10.53 16.05
CA PRO A 25 10.14 11.68 15.35
C PRO A 25 10.43 12.83 16.34
N PRO A 26 11.23 13.85 15.97
CA PRO A 26 11.45 15.02 16.80
C PRO A 26 10.12 15.64 17.25
N ARG A 27 10.12 16.22 18.47
CA ARG A 27 8.92 16.61 19.25
C ARG A 27 7.81 17.20 18.36
N GLY A 28 6.72 16.43 18.19
CA GLY A 28 5.49 16.86 17.51
C GLY A 28 5.26 16.30 16.11
N GLY A 29 6.13 15.43 15.59
CA GLY A 29 5.91 14.71 14.32
C GLY A 29 5.15 13.38 14.46
N ILE A 30 4.79 12.77 13.34
CA ILE A 30 4.25 11.39 13.27
C ILE A 30 5.15 10.55 12.37
N TRP A 31 5.49 9.33 12.78
CA TRP A 31 6.35 8.40 12.04
C TRP A 31 5.62 7.09 11.78
N PHE A 32 5.47 6.72 10.52
CA PHE A 32 4.94 5.43 10.10
C PHE A 32 5.98 4.72 9.24
N ARG A 33 6.16 3.42 9.42
CA ARG A 33 7.12 2.62 8.65
C ARG A 33 6.43 1.38 8.09
N TYR A 34 6.67 1.10 6.81
CA TYR A 34 6.32 -0.15 6.16
C TYR A 34 7.55 -0.66 5.42
N GLU A 35 8.13 -1.76 5.91
CA GLU A 35 9.41 -2.31 5.42
C GLU A 35 10.51 -1.23 5.32
N ASP A 36 10.91 -0.86 4.11
CA ASP A 36 11.95 0.14 3.81
C ASP A 36 11.39 1.54 3.51
N ASP A 37 10.07 1.68 3.40
CA ASP A 37 9.41 2.96 3.17
C ASP A 37 8.97 3.57 4.51
N VAL A 38 9.34 4.82 4.72
CA VAL A 38 8.97 5.59 5.91
C VAL A 38 8.08 6.74 5.47
N PHE A 39 6.95 6.93 6.14
CA PHE A 39 6.10 8.11 5.99
C PHE A 39 6.18 8.96 7.26
N VAL A 40 6.58 10.23 7.11
CA VAL A 40 6.79 11.12 8.26
C VAL A 40 6.07 12.45 8.08
N VAL A 41 5.37 12.86 9.14
CA VAL A 41 4.77 14.18 9.29
C VAL A 41 5.74 15.06 10.06
N PHE A 42 6.24 16.14 9.44
CA PHE A 42 7.07 17.13 10.11
C PHE A 42 6.33 18.45 10.32
N ASN A 43 6.77 19.17 11.34
CA ASN A 43 6.42 20.57 11.55
C ASN A 43 7.62 21.44 11.19
N ASN A 44 7.56 22.12 10.05
CA ASN A 44 8.65 22.94 9.52
C ASN A 44 9.10 24.05 10.49
N ASN A 45 8.25 24.44 11.44
CA ASN A 45 8.60 25.46 12.43
C ASN A 45 9.51 24.93 13.55
N VAL A 46 9.71 23.62 13.65
CA VAL A 46 10.40 22.96 14.78
C VAL A 46 11.72 22.32 14.38
N CYS A 47 11.83 21.81 13.15
CA CYS A 47 13.00 21.07 12.69
C CYS A 47 13.08 21.13 11.16
N ASP A 48 14.26 21.45 10.63
CA ASP A 48 14.54 21.33 9.21
C ASP A 48 14.75 19.87 8.82
N ILE A 49 14.27 19.53 7.63
CA ILE A 49 14.31 18.18 7.06
C ILE A 49 15.74 17.75 6.75
N ASP A 50 16.56 18.70 6.28
CA ASP A 50 17.88 18.43 5.78
C ASP A 50 18.81 18.16 6.97
N ASP A 51 18.66 18.92 8.05
CA ASP A 51 19.32 18.66 9.33
C ASP A 51 18.93 17.30 9.91
N PHE A 52 17.65 16.94 9.87
CA PHE A 52 17.18 15.63 10.31
C PHE A 52 17.78 14.50 9.46
N LEU A 53 17.86 14.69 8.14
CA LEU A 53 18.43 13.71 7.23
C LEU A 53 19.91 13.48 7.50
N VAL A 54 20.67 14.56 7.79
CA VAL A 54 22.08 14.45 8.19
C VAL A 54 22.20 13.61 9.46
N GLN A 55 21.42 13.94 10.50
CA GLN A 55 21.46 13.23 11.78
C GLN A 55 21.12 11.73 11.63
N ILE A 56 20.08 11.39 10.87
CA ILE A 56 19.67 9.99 10.72
C ILE A 56 20.66 9.19 9.86
N ASN A 57 21.32 9.85 8.90
CA ASN A 57 22.36 9.24 8.06
C ASN A 57 23.70 9.07 8.77
N ASP A 58 23.94 9.78 9.86
CA ASP A 58 25.10 9.61 10.74
C ASP A 58 24.93 8.45 11.72
N PHE A 59 23.69 8.02 11.98
CA PHE A 59 23.42 6.95 12.93
C PHE A 59 24.06 5.62 12.53
N HIS A 60 24.15 5.31 11.23
CA HIS A 60 24.76 4.06 10.76
C HIS A 60 25.50 4.23 9.43
N LYS A 61 26.78 3.83 9.40
CA LYS A 61 27.67 4.04 8.25
C LYS A 61 27.15 3.44 6.94
N ASN A 62 26.50 2.27 7.01
CA ASN A 62 26.07 1.53 5.82
C ASN A 62 24.60 1.78 5.42
N ILE A 63 23.83 2.51 6.22
CA ILE A 63 22.42 2.75 5.95
C ILE A 63 22.27 4.23 5.60
N LYS A 64 21.86 4.49 4.35
CA LYS A 64 21.56 5.84 3.89
C LYS A 64 20.09 5.97 3.55
N PHE A 65 19.49 6.96 4.19
CA PHE A 65 18.17 7.48 3.97
C PHE A 65 18.24 8.57 2.91
N ASP A 66 17.30 8.50 1.99
CA ASP A 66 16.96 9.54 1.06
C ASP A 66 15.53 10.01 1.36
N TRP A 67 15.13 11.17 0.86
CA TRP A 67 13.80 11.68 1.15
C TRP A 67 13.09 12.27 -0.07
N GLU A 68 11.77 12.23 -0.03
CA GLU A 68 10.91 12.82 -1.06
C GLU A 68 9.97 13.83 -0.39
N ARG A 69 9.97 15.09 -0.86
CA ARG A 69 9.04 16.14 -0.41
C ARG A 69 7.67 15.97 -1.05
N GLU A 70 6.64 16.30 -0.29
CA GLU A 70 5.33 16.61 -0.85
C GLU A 70 5.44 17.70 -1.93
N SER A 71 4.90 17.43 -3.12
CA SER A 71 4.88 18.36 -4.25
C SER A 71 3.44 18.52 -4.75
N ASN A 72 2.98 19.75 -4.95
CA ASN A 72 1.59 20.05 -5.33
C ASN A 72 0.55 19.38 -4.41
N ASN A 73 0.80 19.40 -3.11
CA ASN A 73 -0.02 18.73 -2.10
C ASN A 73 -0.13 17.20 -2.27
N CYS A 74 0.74 16.59 -3.07
CA CYS A 74 0.72 15.17 -3.37
C CYS A 74 2.02 14.50 -2.92
N LEU A 75 1.89 13.31 -2.35
CA LEU A 75 3.03 12.47 -1.99
C LEU A 75 2.73 11.01 -2.37
N PRO A 76 3.49 10.43 -3.31
CA PRO A 76 3.40 9.00 -3.61
C PRO A 76 3.87 8.18 -2.41
N LEU A 77 3.12 7.18 -1.96
CA LEU A 77 3.50 6.25 -0.90
C LEU A 77 3.06 4.83 -1.31
N LEU A 78 4.03 3.92 -1.48
CA LEU A 78 3.77 2.58 -2.03
C LEU A 78 2.99 2.67 -3.37
N ASP A 79 1.83 2.02 -3.44
CA ASP A 79 0.89 2.02 -4.57
C ASP A 79 -0.17 3.12 -4.49
N LEU A 80 -0.03 4.06 -3.53
CA LEU A 80 -0.99 5.13 -3.27
C LEU A 80 -0.40 6.49 -3.58
N LEU A 81 -1.25 7.40 -4.02
CA LEU A 81 -0.95 8.83 -4.04
C LEU A 81 -1.75 9.46 -2.91
N CYS A 82 -1.06 9.90 -1.87
CA CYS A 82 -1.69 10.64 -0.80
C CYS A 82 -1.80 12.11 -1.21
N ILE A 83 -2.98 12.70 -1.07
CA ILE A 83 -3.27 14.06 -1.53
C ILE A 83 -3.82 14.88 -0.36
N ARG A 84 -3.17 16.00 -0.02
CA ARG A 84 -3.66 16.93 1.00
C ARG A 84 -4.84 17.68 0.43
N ASN A 85 -5.95 17.64 1.15
CA ASN A 85 -7.08 18.52 0.92
C ASN A 85 -7.39 19.29 2.21
N GLY A 86 -6.66 20.39 2.41
CA GLY A 86 -6.73 21.17 3.65
C GLY A 86 -6.31 20.34 4.88
N THR A 87 -7.29 19.95 5.69
CA THR A 87 -7.08 19.14 6.91
C THR A 87 -7.36 17.64 6.71
N SER A 88 -7.81 17.22 5.53
CA SER A 88 -8.04 15.82 5.20
C SER A 88 -6.99 15.29 4.22
N ILE A 89 -6.87 13.97 4.18
CA ILE A 89 -6.04 13.26 3.21
C ILE A 89 -7.00 12.46 2.33
N GLU A 90 -6.88 12.68 1.03
CA GLU A 90 -7.52 11.88 0.01
C GLU A 90 -6.50 10.92 -0.59
N PHE A 91 -6.98 9.78 -1.09
CA PHE A 91 -6.14 8.79 -1.74
C PHE A 91 -6.46 8.74 -3.23
N ASP A 92 -5.43 8.46 -4.01
CA ASP A 92 -5.54 7.97 -5.38
C ASP A 92 -4.57 6.78 -5.55
N ILE A 93 -4.64 6.12 -6.69
CA ILE A 93 -3.74 5.01 -7.01
C ILE A 93 -2.52 5.56 -7.75
N TYR A 94 -1.36 5.40 -7.15
CA TYR A 94 -0.10 5.82 -7.76
C TYR A 94 0.43 4.75 -8.70
N ARG A 95 0.95 5.18 -9.84
CA ARG A 95 1.64 4.34 -10.82
C ARG A 95 2.94 5.02 -11.17
N LYS A 96 4.05 4.29 -11.06
CA LYS A 96 5.35 4.79 -11.46
C LYS A 96 5.34 5.15 -12.95
N PRO A 97 6.04 6.22 -13.38
CA PRO A 97 6.13 6.60 -14.80
C PRO A 97 6.65 5.49 -15.72
N SER A 98 7.42 4.55 -15.17
CA SER A 98 7.93 3.37 -15.88
C SER A 98 6.88 2.28 -16.14
N ASN A 99 5.65 2.43 -15.65
CA ASN A 99 4.59 1.44 -15.87
C ASN A 99 4.08 1.52 -17.31
N ASN A 100 4.30 0.46 -18.08
CA ASN A 100 3.91 0.34 -19.48
C ASN A 100 2.50 -0.26 -19.69
N ASN A 101 1.78 -0.58 -18.61
CA ASN A 101 0.46 -1.21 -18.63
C ASN A 101 0.37 -2.55 -19.39
N ARG A 102 1.51 -3.19 -19.67
CA ARG A 102 1.57 -4.45 -20.39
C ARG A 102 1.55 -5.60 -19.39
N TYR A 103 0.53 -6.44 -19.50
CA TYR A 103 0.33 -7.63 -18.68
C TYR A 103 0.29 -8.86 -19.59
N ILE A 104 -0.06 -10.01 -19.01
CA ILE A 104 -0.27 -11.23 -19.75
C ILE A 104 -1.41 -11.02 -20.75
N LEU A 105 -1.13 -11.22 -22.05
CA LEU A 105 -2.11 -11.08 -23.12
C LEU A 105 -3.18 -12.16 -23.02
N ASN A 106 -4.41 -11.83 -23.40
CA ASN A 106 -5.52 -12.79 -23.41
C ASN A 106 -5.28 -13.98 -24.37
N SER A 107 -4.51 -13.77 -25.45
CA SER A 107 -4.14 -14.82 -26.42
C SER A 107 -3.02 -15.75 -25.94
N SER A 108 -2.46 -15.51 -24.76
CA SER A 108 -1.41 -16.36 -24.21
C SER A 108 -1.96 -17.71 -23.75
N ASN A 109 -1.14 -18.77 -23.83
CA ASN A 109 -1.50 -20.11 -23.36
C ASN A 109 -1.34 -20.27 -21.83
N HIS A 110 -1.81 -19.28 -21.08
CA HIS A 110 -1.84 -19.30 -19.62
C HIS A 110 -3.25 -19.61 -19.12
N CYS A 111 -3.36 -20.22 -17.94
CA CYS A 111 -4.66 -20.49 -17.35
C CYS A 111 -5.41 -19.17 -17.04
N GLN A 112 -6.74 -19.20 -17.14
CA GLN A 112 -7.57 -18.01 -16.96
C GLN A 112 -7.40 -17.38 -15.57
N GLN A 113 -7.07 -18.17 -14.56
CA GLN A 113 -6.82 -17.70 -13.20
C GLN A 113 -5.61 -16.77 -13.14
N HIS A 114 -4.51 -17.09 -13.85
CA HIS A 114 -3.31 -16.25 -13.90
C HIS A 114 -3.60 -14.96 -14.66
N ASN A 115 -4.28 -15.05 -15.80
CA ASN A 115 -4.69 -13.88 -16.58
C ASN A 115 -5.57 -12.94 -15.75
N ASN A 116 -6.53 -13.49 -15.01
CA ASN A 116 -7.42 -12.72 -14.16
C ASN A 116 -6.76 -12.20 -12.87
N ALA A 117 -5.61 -12.74 -12.45
CA ALA A 117 -4.98 -12.40 -11.17
C ALA A 117 -4.62 -10.91 -11.08
N VAL A 118 -4.12 -10.34 -12.17
CA VAL A 118 -3.79 -8.91 -12.27
C VAL A 118 -5.03 -8.04 -12.02
N PHE A 119 -6.12 -8.32 -12.75
CA PHE A 119 -7.37 -7.56 -12.60
C PHE A 119 -8.00 -7.77 -11.23
N ASN A 120 -7.93 -8.99 -10.68
CA ASN A 120 -8.37 -9.26 -9.32
C ASN A 120 -7.61 -8.42 -8.29
N SER A 121 -6.29 -8.29 -8.44
CA SER A 121 -5.46 -7.45 -7.57
C SER A 121 -5.87 -5.98 -7.67
N MET A 122 -6.01 -5.44 -8.88
CA MET A 122 -6.43 -4.06 -9.11
C MET A 122 -7.82 -3.76 -8.54
N ILE A 123 -8.79 -4.66 -8.75
CA ILE A 123 -10.17 -4.50 -8.26
C ILE A 123 -10.22 -4.61 -6.74
N ASN A 124 -9.51 -5.58 -6.15
CA ASN A 124 -9.42 -5.70 -4.70
C ASN A 124 -8.83 -4.43 -4.08
N ARG A 125 -7.82 -3.84 -4.71
CA ARG A 125 -7.23 -2.57 -4.29
C ARG A 125 -8.23 -1.41 -4.42
N LEU A 126 -8.88 -1.26 -5.57
CA LEU A 126 -9.93 -0.27 -5.85
C LEU A 126 -11.05 -0.29 -4.81
N LEU A 127 -11.47 -1.47 -4.35
CA LEU A 127 -12.56 -1.61 -3.38
C LEU A 127 -12.13 -1.45 -1.91
N ARG A 128 -10.84 -1.58 -1.60
CA ARG A 128 -10.32 -1.47 -0.23
C ARG A 128 -9.84 -0.05 0.11
N ILE A 129 -9.33 0.68 -0.87
CA ILE A 129 -8.86 2.05 -0.66
C ILE A 129 -10.07 2.98 -0.62
N PRO A 130 -10.16 3.89 0.36
CA PRO A 130 -11.21 4.91 0.39
C PRO A 130 -10.93 5.98 -0.66
N LEU A 131 -11.37 5.74 -1.89
CA LEU A 131 -11.31 6.70 -3.00
C LEU A 131 -12.58 7.55 -3.05
N THR A 132 -12.44 8.82 -3.44
CA THR A 132 -13.58 9.68 -3.80
C THR A 132 -14.31 9.10 -5.01
N ASN A 133 -15.63 9.27 -5.09
CA ASN A 133 -16.45 8.75 -6.20
C ASN A 133 -15.88 9.07 -7.59
N LYS A 134 -15.37 10.30 -7.80
CA LYS A 134 -14.72 10.69 -9.07
C LYS A 134 -13.49 9.83 -9.38
N ARG A 135 -12.60 9.63 -8.41
CA ARG A 135 -11.37 8.84 -8.57
C ARG A 135 -11.67 7.36 -8.72
N PHE A 136 -12.65 6.85 -7.99
CA PHE A 136 -13.14 5.49 -8.14
C PHE A 136 -13.57 5.22 -9.59
N GLN A 137 -14.37 6.11 -10.18
CA GLN A 137 -14.82 5.94 -11.58
C GLN A 137 -13.67 6.08 -12.58
N ASN A 138 -12.73 6.99 -12.34
CA ASN A 138 -11.54 7.13 -13.17
C ASN A 138 -10.68 5.85 -13.14
N GLU A 139 -10.49 5.26 -11.96
CA GLU A 139 -9.74 4.01 -11.81
C GLU A 139 -10.46 2.85 -12.48
N VAL A 140 -11.80 2.76 -12.38
CA VAL A 140 -12.58 1.73 -13.10
C VAL A 140 -12.35 1.85 -14.61
N ARG A 141 -12.47 3.05 -15.17
CA ARG A 141 -12.20 3.30 -16.60
C ARG A 141 -10.77 2.94 -16.97
N PHE A 142 -9.82 3.26 -16.11
CA PHE A 142 -8.41 2.93 -16.32
C PHE A 142 -8.18 1.41 -16.35
N ILE A 143 -8.78 0.65 -15.43
CA ILE A 143 -8.69 -0.82 -15.43
C ILE A 143 -9.32 -1.41 -16.69
N ILE A 144 -10.46 -0.88 -17.14
CA ILE A 144 -11.10 -1.30 -18.40
C ILE A 144 -10.17 -1.03 -19.59
N ASN A 145 -9.55 0.14 -19.65
CA ASN A 145 -8.62 0.49 -20.73
C ASN A 145 -7.40 -0.46 -20.75
N ILE A 146 -6.86 -0.82 -19.58
CA ILE A 146 -5.80 -1.84 -19.49
C ILE A 146 -6.29 -3.19 -20.01
N ALA A 147 -7.50 -3.61 -19.65
CA ALA A 147 -8.04 -4.88 -20.09
C ALA A 147 -8.15 -4.93 -21.62
N VAL A 148 -8.72 -3.89 -22.22
CA VAL A 148 -8.83 -3.75 -23.69
C VAL A 148 -7.45 -3.71 -24.34
N PHE A 149 -6.50 -2.96 -23.78
CA PHE A 149 -5.12 -2.90 -24.27
C PHE A 149 -4.42 -4.27 -24.28
N ASN A 150 -4.76 -5.16 -23.34
CA ASN A 150 -4.22 -6.52 -23.26
C ASN A 150 -5.13 -7.59 -23.93
N ALA A 151 -6.04 -7.16 -24.82
CA ALA A 151 -6.96 -8.00 -25.60
C ALA A 151 -8.02 -8.77 -24.78
N PHE A 152 -8.43 -8.24 -23.62
CA PHE A 152 -9.56 -8.74 -22.84
C PHE A 152 -10.85 -7.96 -23.14
N ASP A 153 -12.00 -8.62 -23.00
CA ASP A 153 -13.33 -7.98 -23.08
C ASP A 153 -13.58 -7.09 -21.85
N SER A 154 -14.13 -5.89 -22.05
CA SER A 154 -14.50 -4.96 -20.98
C SER A 154 -15.51 -5.58 -20.02
N ARG A 155 -16.41 -6.44 -20.51
CA ARG A 155 -17.41 -7.15 -19.69
C ARG A 155 -16.78 -8.05 -18.63
N LEU A 156 -15.54 -8.50 -18.84
CA LEU A 156 -14.82 -9.30 -17.86
C LEU A 156 -14.59 -8.50 -16.58
N ILE A 157 -14.20 -7.22 -16.71
CA ILE A 157 -13.92 -6.33 -15.58
C ILE A 157 -15.19 -6.02 -14.80
N ASP A 158 -16.30 -5.71 -15.47
CA ASP A 158 -17.59 -5.48 -14.81
C ASP A 158 -18.04 -6.69 -13.99
N ASN A 159 -17.90 -7.88 -14.57
CA ASN A 159 -18.21 -9.13 -13.89
C ASN A 159 -17.29 -9.40 -12.69
N LEU A 160 -16.00 -9.06 -12.78
CA LEU A 160 -15.07 -9.18 -11.66
C LEU A 160 -15.42 -8.18 -10.55
N ILE A 161 -15.69 -6.92 -10.88
CA ILE A 161 -16.08 -5.89 -9.90
C ILE A 161 -17.34 -6.33 -9.16
N ARG A 162 -18.38 -6.80 -9.88
CA ARG A 162 -19.61 -7.31 -9.27
C ARG A 162 -19.33 -8.47 -8.31
N ARG A 163 -18.52 -9.44 -8.73
CA ARG A 163 -18.13 -10.59 -7.90
C ARG A 163 -17.42 -10.16 -6.61
N HIS A 164 -16.46 -9.24 -6.70
CA HIS A 164 -15.75 -8.72 -5.53
C HIS A 164 -16.66 -7.91 -4.60
N LYS A 165 -17.55 -7.07 -5.13
CA LYS A 165 -18.53 -6.33 -4.31
C LYS A 165 -19.45 -7.28 -3.54
N VAL A 166 -19.98 -8.31 -4.19
CA VAL A 166 -20.81 -9.33 -3.53
C VAL A 166 -20.02 -10.06 -2.45
N LYS A 167 -18.76 -10.40 -2.71
CA LYS A 167 -17.88 -11.06 -1.72
C LYS A 167 -17.64 -10.17 -0.50
N LEU A 168 -17.38 -8.88 -0.69
CA LEU A 168 -17.21 -7.92 0.39
C LEU A 168 -18.50 -7.72 1.19
N TYR A 169 -19.63 -7.57 0.51
CA TYR A 169 -20.94 -7.47 1.15
C TYR A 169 -21.23 -8.69 2.03
N ARG A 170 -21.06 -9.90 1.48
CA ARG A 170 -21.24 -11.15 2.24
C ARG A 170 -20.35 -11.19 3.48
N LYS A 171 -19.07 -10.82 3.35
CA LYS A 171 -18.13 -10.78 4.48
C LYS A 171 -18.55 -9.77 5.57
N ASN A 172 -19.12 -8.64 5.19
CA ASN A 172 -19.58 -7.63 6.15
C ASN A 172 -20.90 -8.03 6.83
N CYS A 173 -21.72 -8.86 6.19
CA CYS A 173 -22.99 -9.34 6.74
C CYS A 173 -22.84 -10.62 7.58
N THR A 174 -21.73 -11.35 7.48
CA THR A 174 -21.52 -12.56 8.28
C THR A 174 -21.20 -12.19 9.73
N THR A 175 -22.01 -12.68 10.67
CA THR A 175 -21.76 -12.61 12.13
C THR A 175 -20.86 -13.74 12.64
N LEU A 176 -20.50 -14.68 11.77
CA LEU A 176 -19.57 -15.77 12.07
C LEU A 176 -18.16 -15.23 12.23
N ASP A 177 -17.78 -14.97 13.48
CA ASP A 177 -16.39 -14.75 13.87
C ASP A 177 -15.65 -16.09 13.71
N SER A 178 -14.93 -16.27 12.61
CA SER A 178 -14.00 -17.38 12.52
C SER A 178 -12.91 -17.13 13.55
N LYS A 179 -13.05 -17.68 14.77
CA LYS A 179 -11.91 -17.89 15.66
C LYS A 179 -10.94 -18.78 14.91
N LYS A 180 -10.04 -18.17 14.13
CA LYS A 180 -8.84 -18.86 13.67
C LYS A 180 -8.09 -19.17 14.95
N GLU A 181 -8.11 -20.43 15.36
CA GLU A 181 -7.13 -20.91 16.31
C GLU A 181 -5.77 -20.47 15.78
N VAL A 182 -5.08 -19.63 16.55
CA VAL A 182 -3.75 -19.19 16.19
C VAL A 182 -2.88 -20.42 16.35
N CYS A 183 -2.73 -21.21 15.28
CA CYS A 183 -1.67 -22.21 15.23
C CYS A 183 -0.36 -21.43 15.27
N LYS A 184 0.25 -21.39 16.47
CA LYS A 184 1.56 -20.78 16.69
C LYS A 184 2.61 -21.75 16.15
N TYR A 185 3.03 -21.54 14.92
CA TYR A 185 4.18 -22.25 14.39
C TYR A 185 5.45 -21.51 14.83
N VAL A 186 6.43 -22.24 15.33
CA VAL A 186 7.78 -21.72 15.62
C VAL A 186 8.73 -22.42 14.67
N SER A 187 9.45 -21.64 13.86
CA SER A 187 10.52 -22.17 13.01
C SER A 187 11.78 -22.34 13.86
N LEU A 188 12.21 -23.58 14.07
CA LEU A 188 13.50 -23.89 14.69
C LEU A 188 14.54 -24.17 13.60
N PRO A 189 15.76 -23.63 13.71
CA PRO A 189 16.86 -24.03 12.82
C PRO A 189 17.19 -25.51 13.04
N TYR A 190 17.55 -26.20 11.96
CA TYR A 190 17.91 -27.62 12.04
C TYR A 190 19.20 -27.80 12.85
N ASP A 191 19.06 -28.44 14.01
CA ASP A 191 20.15 -28.92 14.84
C ASP A 191 20.05 -30.45 14.97
N ARG A 192 21.12 -31.15 14.62
CA ARG A 192 21.16 -32.62 14.57
C ARG A 192 20.90 -33.28 15.93
N PHE A 193 21.20 -32.61 17.03
CA PHE A 193 21.04 -33.11 18.39
C PHE A 193 19.71 -32.67 19.02
N VAL A 194 19.22 -31.47 18.69
CA VAL A 194 18.01 -30.88 19.31
C VAL A 194 16.74 -31.11 18.50
N THR A 195 16.79 -31.00 17.17
CA THR A 195 15.59 -30.99 16.31
C THR A 195 15.29 -32.34 15.64
N ARG A 196 16.13 -33.35 15.87
CA ARG A 196 15.97 -34.68 15.26
C ARG A 196 14.82 -35.44 15.94
N GLY A 197 13.68 -35.56 15.25
CA GLY A 197 12.52 -36.34 15.71
C GLY A 197 11.25 -35.53 15.96
N PHE A 198 11.31 -34.19 15.85
CA PHE A 198 10.11 -33.37 15.74
C PHE A 198 9.41 -33.70 14.40
N LYS A 199 8.16 -34.16 14.46
CA LYS A 199 7.27 -34.33 13.31
C LYS A 199 6.31 -33.15 13.23
#